data_AF-A0A7R9V7T1-F1
#
_entry.id   AF-A0A7R9V7T1-F1
#
_cell.length_a   1.000
_cell.length_b   1.000
_cell.length_c   1.000
_cell.angle_alpha   90.00
_cell.angle_beta   90.00
_cell.angle_gamma   90.00
#
_symmetry.space_group_name_H-M   'P 1'
#
loop_
_entity.id
_entity.type
_entity.pdbx_description
1 polymer ?
#
loop_
_entity_poly.entity_id
_entity_poly.type
_entity_poly.pdbx_seq_one_letter_code
_entity_poly.pdbx_strand_id
1 'polypeptide(L)'
;VPGRLDNPRPPVPLEQLPLGEFDPVYRLPLAVQDGELPTLPLSIDGAVAMAHTPGDDTAVSGDEWFVFKFDKQQAGLAGLAFDEGTFGVFGYVTDGMDAIRSLQRGDLIVRAEVVAGQERLVRPAPPPATDQ
;
A
#
# COMPACT_ATOMS: atom_id res chain seq x y z
N VAL A 1 6.16 21.59 -7.67
CA VAL A 1 6.89 21.33 -6.40
C VAL A 1 7.90 20.22 -6.69
N PRO A 2 9.11 20.27 -6.11
CA PRO A 2 10.07 19.18 -6.24
C PRO A 2 9.40 17.84 -5.91
N GLY A 3 9.55 16.83 -6.76
CA GLY A 3 8.95 15.50 -6.57
C GLY A 3 7.52 15.32 -7.12
N ARG A 4 6.88 16.38 -7.66
CA ARG A 4 5.61 16.20 -8.40
C ARG A 4 5.90 15.60 -9.76
N LEU A 5 5.31 14.44 -10.04
CA LEU A 5 5.34 13.86 -11.38
C LEU A 5 4.62 14.79 -12.37
N ASP A 6 5.21 14.99 -13.54
CA ASP A 6 4.64 15.85 -14.59
C ASP A 6 3.30 15.29 -15.13
N ASN A 7 3.09 13.99 -14.98
CA ASN A 7 1.83 13.29 -15.25
C ASN A 7 1.47 12.36 -14.07
N PRO A 8 0.21 12.36 -13.60
CA PRO A 8 -0.24 11.40 -12.59
C PRO A 8 -0.09 9.97 -13.13
N ARG A 9 0.37 9.05 -12.27
CA ARG A 9 0.39 7.63 -12.62
C ARG A 9 -1.04 7.10 -12.74
N PRO A 10 -1.33 6.19 -13.69
CA PRO A 10 -2.64 5.56 -13.74
C PRO A 10 -2.91 4.79 -12.44
N PRO A 11 -4.17 4.74 -11.98
CA PRO A 11 -4.55 3.91 -10.84
C PRO A 11 -4.17 2.45 -11.06
N VAL A 12 -3.79 1.78 -9.99
CA VAL A 12 -3.48 0.36 -9.95
C VAL A 12 -4.67 -0.38 -9.33
N PRO A 13 -5.12 -1.52 -9.87
CA PRO A 13 -6.16 -2.32 -9.21
C PRO A 13 -5.76 -2.63 -7.77
N LEU A 14 -6.71 -2.52 -6.83
CA LEU A 14 -6.51 -3.02 -5.47
C LEU A 14 -6.23 -4.52 -5.55
N GLU A 15 -5.14 -4.98 -4.95
CA GLU A 15 -4.76 -6.39 -4.87
C GLU A 15 -4.56 -6.74 -3.40
N GLN A 16 -5.21 -7.80 -2.94
CA GLN A 16 -5.11 -8.26 -1.57
C GLN A 16 -5.11 -9.78 -1.51
N LEU A 17 -4.23 -10.34 -0.70
CA LEU A 17 -4.20 -11.77 -0.42
C LEU A 17 -4.92 -12.03 0.91
N PRO A 18 -6.12 -12.65 0.92
CA PRO A 18 -6.76 -13.04 2.16
C PRO A 18 -5.90 -14.06 2.92
N LEU A 19 -5.92 -13.99 4.25
CA LEU A 19 -5.13 -14.84 5.11
C LEU A 19 -5.58 -16.31 4.97
N GLY A 20 -4.64 -17.18 4.61
CA GLY A 20 -4.89 -18.61 4.43
C GLY A 20 -5.33 -19.00 3.02
N GLU A 21 -5.54 -18.02 2.14
CA GLU A 21 -5.80 -18.26 0.72
C GLU A 21 -4.49 -18.33 -0.08
N PHE A 22 -4.58 -18.97 -1.25
CA PHE A 22 -3.43 -19.13 -2.15
C PHE A 22 -3.33 -18.00 -3.18
N ASP A 23 -4.47 -17.50 -3.66
CA ASP A 23 -4.54 -16.52 -4.74
C ASP A 23 -5.03 -15.17 -4.20
N PRO A 24 -4.46 -14.04 -4.68
CA PRO A 24 -4.96 -12.73 -4.32
C PRO A 24 -6.29 -12.44 -5.03
N VAL A 25 -7.11 -11.62 -4.38
CA VAL A 25 -8.28 -10.99 -4.99
C VAL A 25 -7.90 -9.63 -5.56
N TYR A 26 -8.54 -9.26 -6.67
CA TYR A 26 -8.32 -8.00 -7.36
C TYR A 26 -9.60 -7.18 -7.38
N ARG A 27 -9.47 -5.86 -7.23
CA ARG A 27 -10.57 -4.87 -7.30
C ARG A 27 -11.65 -5.08 -6.24
N LEU A 28 -11.34 -5.83 -5.18
CA LEU A 28 -12.29 -6.23 -4.16
C LEU A 28 -11.67 -6.03 -2.77
N PRO A 29 -12.22 -5.10 -1.96
CA PRO A 29 -11.89 -5.00 -0.55
C PRO A 29 -12.28 -6.28 0.20
N LEU A 30 -11.56 -6.60 1.26
CA LEU A 30 -11.87 -7.75 2.12
C LEU A 30 -12.98 -7.44 3.11
N ALA A 31 -13.86 -8.40 3.36
CA ALA A 31 -14.91 -8.29 4.37
C ALA A 31 -14.35 -8.59 5.77
N VAL A 32 -13.58 -7.67 6.34
CA VAL A 32 -12.92 -7.86 7.67
C VAL A 32 -13.92 -8.16 8.78
N GLN A 33 -15.14 -7.61 8.70
CA GLN A 33 -16.22 -7.89 9.67
C GLN A 33 -16.69 -9.35 9.64
N ASP A 34 -16.55 -10.02 8.49
CA ASP A 34 -16.88 -11.43 8.28
C ASP A 34 -15.67 -12.35 8.53
N GLY A 35 -14.53 -11.79 8.95
CA GLY A 35 -13.31 -12.52 9.29
C GLY A 35 -12.29 -12.64 8.15
N GLU A 36 -12.52 -12.00 7.00
CA GLU A 36 -11.56 -11.95 5.90
C GLU A 36 -10.44 -10.96 6.22
N LEU A 37 -9.37 -11.46 6.84
CA LEU A 37 -8.20 -10.65 7.17
C LEU A 37 -7.19 -10.67 6.03
N PRO A 38 -6.50 -9.56 5.72
CA PRO A 38 -5.40 -9.58 4.76
C PRO A 38 -4.16 -10.26 5.35
N THR A 39 -3.38 -10.91 4.49
CA THR A 39 -2.06 -11.47 4.83
C THR A 39 -1.06 -10.38 5.24
N LEU A 40 -1.22 -9.18 4.69
CA LEU A 40 -0.47 -7.97 5.07
C LEU A 40 -1.43 -6.98 5.76
N PRO A 41 -1.56 -7.01 7.10
CA PRO A 41 -2.45 -6.10 7.81
C PRO A 41 -1.98 -4.65 7.76
N LEU A 42 -2.94 -3.73 7.60
CA LEU A 42 -2.75 -2.30 7.79
C LEU A 42 -2.51 -1.98 9.27
N SER A 43 -3.13 -2.72 10.19
CA SER A 43 -3.10 -2.48 11.64
C SER A 43 -1.75 -2.72 12.32
N ILE A 44 -0.67 -2.83 11.55
CA ILE A 44 0.70 -2.88 12.06
C ILE A 44 1.26 -1.46 12.02
N ASP A 45 1.78 -1.00 13.14
CA ASP A 45 2.43 0.30 13.21
C ASP A 45 3.65 0.34 12.28
N GLY A 46 3.67 1.30 11.35
CA GLY A 46 4.67 1.35 10.29
C GLY A 46 4.30 0.58 9.02
N ALA A 47 3.05 0.13 8.85
CA ALA A 47 2.58 -0.39 7.57
C ALA A 47 2.72 0.66 6.47
N VAL A 48 3.19 0.24 5.29
CA VAL A 48 3.34 1.10 4.12
C VAL A 48 2.32 0.66 3.09
N ALA A 49 1.44 1.59 2.70
CA ALA A 49 0.30 1.30 1.85
C ALA A 49 0.11 2.35 0.77
N MET A 50 -0.43 1.94 -0.36
CA MET A 50 -0.84 2.86 -1.43
C MET A 50 -2.08 3.65 -0.99
N ALA A 51 -2.17 4.93 -1.34
CA ALA A 51 -3.36 5.73 -1.07
C ALA A 51 -4.54 5.27 -1.94
N HIS A 52 -5.77 5.54 -1.53
CA HIS A 52 -6.96 5.25 -2.35
C HIS A 52 -7.03 6.14 -3.58
N THR A 53 -7.60 5.60 -4.66
CA THR A 53 -8.06 6.43 -5.78
C THR A 53 -9.32 7.18 -5.35
N PRO A 54 -9.41 8.51 -5.49
CA PRO A 54 -10.58 9.26 -5.06
C PRO A 54 -11.87 8.77 -5.75
N GLY A 55 -12.81 8.25 -4.95
CA GLY A 55 -14.11 7.76 -5.42
C GLY A 55 -14.10 6.37 -6.07
N ASP A 56 -13.00 5.61 -5.95
CA ASP A 56 -12.88 4.25 -6.45
C ASP A 56 -12.19 3.34 -5.43
N ASP A 57 -12.97 2.55 -4.70
CA ASP A 57 -12.48 1.60 -3.70
C ASP A 57 -11.90 0.32 -4.32
N THR A 58 -11.98 0.18 -5.65
CA THR A 58 -11.43 -0.96 -6.40
C THR A 58 -10.01 -0.70 -6.91
N ALA A 59 -9.48 0.50 -6.69
CA ALA A 59 -8.17 0.93 -7.16
C ALA A 59 -7.42 1.78 -6.14
N VAL A 60 -6.10 1.66 -6.16
CA VAL A 60 -5.17 2.47 -5.37
C VAL A 60 -4.38 3.40 -6.29
N SER A 61 -3.82 4.46 -5.72
CA SER A 61 -2.96 5.39 -6.43
C SER A 61 -1.75 4.68 -7.05
N GLY A 62 -1.25 5.19 -8.16
CA GLY A 62 -0.04 4.69 -8.81
C GLY A 62 1.25 5.37 -8.35
N ASP A 63 1.16 6.45 -7.58
CA ASP A 63 2.28 7.27 -7.14
C ASP A 63 2.16 7.84 -5.71
N GLU A 64 0.99 7.78 -5.10
CA GLU A 64 0.76 8.22 -3.72
C GLU A 64 0.68 7.03 -2.75
N TRP A 65 1.42 7.14 -1.66
CA TRP A 65 1.50 6.13 -0.61
C TRP A 65 1.68 6.82 0.75
N PHE A 66 1.46 6.08 1.82
CA PHE A 66 1.61 6.57 3.18
C PHE A 66 2.20 5.51 4.11
N VAL A 67 2.75 5.98 5.24
CA VAL A 67 3.10 5.12 6.37
C VAL A 67 1.99 5.25 7.41
N PHE A 68 1.38 4.13 7.77
CA PHE A 68 0.34 4.08 8.78
C PHE A 68 0.96 4.13 10.17
N LYS A 69 0.67 5.22 10.89
CA LYS A 69 1.04 5.41 12.29
C LYS A 69 -0.09 4.88 13.14
N PHE A 70 -0.01 3.60 13.52
CA PHE A 70 -1.09 2.94 14.23
C PHE A 70 -1.30 3.58 15.61
N ASP A 71 -2.56 3.87 15.93
CA ASP A 71 -2.99 4.35 17.23
C ASP A 71 -4.13 3.47 17.73
N LYS A 72 -3.93 2.81 18.88
CA LYS A 72 -4.93 1.94 19.49
C LYS A 72 -6.23 2.67 19.84
N GLN A 73 -6.19 3.99 20.04
CA GLN A 73 -7.39 4.78 20.28
C GLN A 73 -8.24 4.94 19.01
N GLN A 74 -7.66 4.69 17.84
CA GLN A 74 -8.28 4.79 16.52
C GLN A 74 -8.50 3.40 15.90
N ALA A 75 -8.48 2.36 16.72
CA ALA A 75 -8.70 0.98 16.33
C ALA A 75 -10.05 0.47 16.87
N GLY A 76 -10.69 -0.41 16.11
CA GLY A 76 -11.91 -1.11 16.49
C GLY A 76 -11.67 -2.28 17.44
N LEU A 77 -12.69 -3.13 17.55
CA LEU A 77 -12.59 -4.39 18.30
C LEU A 77 -11.46 -5.25 17.74
N ALA A 78 -10.77 -5.99 18.62
CA ALA A 78 -9.56 -6.76 18.33
C ALA A 78 -8.31 -5.93 17.92
N GLY A 79 -8.37 -4.60 17.97
CA GLY A 79 -7.22 -3.74 17.67
C GLY A 79 -6.95 -3.57 16.17
N LEU A 80 -7.95 -3.80 15.33
CA LEU A 80 -7.87 -3.56 13.90
C LEU A 80 -8.18 -2.10 13.55
N ALA A 81 -7.49 -1.55 12.56
CA ALA A 81 -7.84 -0.30 11.93
C ALA A 81 -9.26 -0.39 11.33
N PHE A 82 -10.01 0.71 11.35
CA PHE A 82 -11.36 0.73 10.77
C PHE A 82 -11.38 0.43 9.27
N ASP A 83 -10.30 0.79 8.58
CA ASP A 83 -10.13 0.59 7.14
C ASP A 83 -9.23 -0.63 6.83
N GLU A 84 -9.09 -1.56 7.80
CA GLU A 84 -8.42 -2.82 7.54
C GLU A 84 -9.09 -3.54 6.36
N GLY A 85 -8.29 -4.14 5.48
CA GLY A 85 -8.83 -4.85 4.33
C GLY A 85 -9.28 -3.96 3.16
N THR A 86 -9.09 -2.63 3.18
CA THR A 86 -9.38 -1.77 2.01
C THR A 86 -8.14 -1.23 1.31
N PHE A 87 -6.95 -1.36 1.92
CA PHE A 87 -5.70 -0.80 1.40
C PHE A 87 -4.77 -1.86 0.80
N GLY A 88 -4.06 -1.47 -0.26
CA GLY A 88 -2.93 -2.23 -0.81
C GLY A 88 -1.67 -2.02 0.02
N VAL A 89 -1.51 -2.77 1.11
CA VAL A 89 -0.30 -2.79 1.93
C VAL A 89 0.81 -3.54 1.19
N PHE A 90 1.98 -2.92 1.05
CA PHE A 90 3.09 -3.49 0.27
C PHE A 90 4.42 -3.55 1.03
N GLY A 91 4.44 -3.16 2.30
CA GLY A 91 5.63 -3.26 3.13
C GLY A 91 5.43 -2.76 4.54
N TYR A 92 6.50 -2.86 5.33
CA TYR A 92 6.56 -2.38 6.70
C TYR A 92 7.88 -1.66 6.96
N VAL A 93 7.81 -0.58 7.73
CA VAL A 93 9.00 0.05 8.30
C VAL A 93 9.61 -0.91 9.31
N THR A 94 10.88 -1.27 9.09
CA THR A 94 11.63 -2.20 9.97
C THR A 94 12.66 -1.49 10.83
N ASP A 95 13.02 -0.25 10.49
CA ASP A 95 13.96 0.59 11.23
C ASP A 95 13.57 2.08 11.08
N GLY A 96 13.93 2.92 12.06
CA GLY A 96 13.68 4.37 12.02
C GLY A 96 12.24 4.82 12.34
N MET A 97 11.48 4.02 13.09
CA MET A 97 10.09 4.37 13.47
C MET A 97 9.98 5.62 14.35
N ASP A 98 10.99 5.94 15.14
CA ASP A 98 11.10 7.19 15.89
C ASP A 98 11.12 8.40 14.93
N ALA A 99 11.88 8.32 13.84
CA ALA A 99 11.89 9.35 12.80
C ALA A 99 10.52 9.51 12.15
N ILE A 100 9.86 8.40 11.77
CA ILE A 100 8.48 8.39 11.23
C ILE A 100 7.49 9.05 12.19
N ARG A 101 7.59 8.77 13.49
CA ARG A 101 6.72 9.40 14.48
C ARG A 101 6.91 10.90 14.59
N SER A 102 8.14 11.37 14.37
CA SER A 102 8.51 12.78 14.46
C SER A 102 8.14 13.61 13.23
N LEU A 103 7.79 12.97 12.10
CA LEU A 103 7.40 13.65 10.86
C LEU A 103 6.27 14.66 11.08
N GLN A 104 6.42 15.83 10.48
CA GLN A 104 5.49 16.95 10.51
C GLN A 104 5.03 17.32 9.10
N ARG A 105 3.93 18.09 9.03
CA ARG A 105 3.45 18.64 7.76
C ARG A 105 4.54 19.53 7.16
N GLY A 106 4.89 19.24 5.90
CA GLY A 106 5.89 19.99 5.15
C GLY A 106 7.25 19.31 5.09
N ASP A 107 7.47 18.24 5.87
CA ASP A 107 8.66 17.39 5.70
C ASP A 107 8.66 16.75 4.31
N LEU A 108 9.87 16.62 3.75
CA LEU A 108 10.08 16.13 2.38
C LEU A 108 10.97 14.90 2.40
N ILE A 109 10.60 13.91 1.57
CA ILE A 109 11.49 12.80 1.24
C ILE A 109 12.56 13.35 0.28
N VAL A 110 13.81 13.42 0.76
CA VAL A 110 14.94 13.96 -0.02
C VAL A 110 15.63 12.90 -0.89
N ARG A 111 15.53 11.62 -0.49
CA ARG A 111 16.16 10.48 -1.17
C ARG A 111 15.41 9.20 -0.81
N ALA A 112 15.31 8.29 -1.76
CA ALA A 112 14.94 6.89 -1.56
C ALA A 112 15.91 6.02 -2.36
N GLU A 113 16.27 4.85 -1.83
CA GLU A 113 17.20 3.91 -2.45
C GLU A 113 16.77 2.47 -2.21
N VAL A 114 16.90 1.63 -3.23
CA VAL A 114 16.74 0.18 -3.09
C VAL A 114 18.05 -0.39 -2.58
N VAL A 115 18.04 -0.90 -1.35
CA VAL A 115 19.24 -1.46 -0.70
C VAL A 115 19.40 -2.96 -0.89
N ALA A 116 18.31 -3.67 -1.23
CA ALA A 116 18.28 -5.12 -1.46
C ALA A 116 17.07 -5.52 -2.30
N GLY A 117 17.12 -6.68 -2.96
CA GLY A 117 15.97 -7.27 -3.67
C GLY A 117 15.70 -6.70 -5.06
N GLN A 118 16.58 -5.85 -5.59
CA GLN A 118 16.45 -5.24 -6.92
C GLN A 118 16.31 -6.30 -8.03
N GLU A 119 16.93 -7.46 -7.86
CA GLU A 119 16.86 -8.61 -8.76
C GLU A 119 15.47 -9.25 -8.86
N ARG A 120 14.60 -9.01 -7.87
CA ARG A 120 13.21 -9.51 -7.86
C ARG A 120 12.26 -8.63 -8.66
N LEU A 121 12.69 -7.45 -9.10
CA LEU A 121 11.88 -6.56 -9.92
C LEU A 121 11.86 -7.07 -11.37
N VAL A 122 10.85 -7.89 -11.69
CA VAL A 122 10.61 -8.37 -13.05
C VAL A 122 9.71 -7.39 -13.80
N ARG A 123 10.18 -6.85 -14.93
CA ARG A 123 9.34 -6.03 -15.81
C ARG A 123 8.59 -6.95 -16.78
N PRO A 124 7.29 -6.69 -17.05
CA PRO A 124 6.58 -7.40 -18.10
C PRO A 124 7.35 -7.31 -19.42
N ALA A 125 7.46 -8.43 -20.14
CA ALA A 125 7.96 -8.39 -21.51
C ALA A 125 7.02 -7.49 -22.34
N PRO A 126 7.55 -6.69 -23.28
CA PRO A 126 6.70 -5.98 -24.22
C PRO A 126 5.78 -7.00 -24.92
N PRO A 127 4.52 -6.63 -25.18
CA PRO A 127 3.63 -7.51 -25.94
C PRO A 127 4.30 -7.88 -27.27
N PRO A 128 4.12 -9.12 -27.76
CA PRO A 128 4.69 -9.53 -29.03
C PRO A 128 4.25 -8.56 -30.14
N ALA A 129 5.15 -8.23 -31.06
CA ALA A 129 4.83 -7.40 -32.19
C ALA A 129 3.67 -8.05 -32.97
N THR A 130 2.54 -7.35 -33.06
CA THR A 130 1.44 -7.77 -33.92
C THR A 130 1.92 -7.63 -35.36
N ASP A 131 2.12 -8.75 -36.06
CA ASP A 131 2.24 -8.71 -37.53
C ASP A 131 0.95 -8.07 -38.07
N GLN A 132 1.09 -6.95 -38.79
CA GLN A 132 0.02 -6.37 -39.60
C GLN A 132 -0.15 -7.14 -40.90
#